data_AF-A0A2T0VG72-F1
#
_entry.id   AF-A0A2T0VG72-F1
#
_cell.length_a   1.000
_cell.length_b   1.000
_cell.length_c   1.000
_cell.angle_alpha   90.00
_cell.angle_beta   90.00
_cell.angle_gamma   90.00
#
_symmetry.space_group_name_H-M   'P 1'
#
loop_
_entity.id
_entity.type
_entity.pdbx_description
1 polymer ?
#
loop_
_entity_poly.entity_id
_entity_poly.type
_entity_poly.pdbx_seq_one_letter_code
_entity_poly.pdbx_strand_id
1 'polypeptide(L)'
;MSNSQKPSDVYGSGIEPELNTVRIFQSHNAAGVPEVAQFVTVIHHRTANTLGSDAMEFLRPLNPSQTKDAGVFLYNDPARGRGWFRLERFSPWDAERIQELVRMEEIIRVVGREPLRPADLAFGNAMVMRTNNPWIMFGIAAVGTLCGLGILSSILAASNLVELIALVAVGVLLILASIAAAVVGAIRLPWWRRARHHAREQGGTMPPDLTGL
;
A
#
# COMPACT_ATOMS: atom_id res chain seq x y z
N MET A 1 59.96 -0.69 19.15
CA MET A 1 59.10 0.43 18.70
C MET A 1 57.84 -0.18 18.11
N SER A 2 56.78 -0.35 18.92
CA SER A 2 55.46 -0.82 18.48
C SER A 2 54.47 0.18 19.02
N ASN A 3 53.86 0.95 18.13
CA ASN A 3 53.02 2.08 18.50
C ASN A 3 51.61 1.57 18.79
N SER A 4 51.23 1.76 20.05
CA SER A 4 49.96 1.34 20.65
C SER A 4 48.82 2.20 20.07
N GLN A 5 47.92 1.59 19.30
CA GLN A 5 46.64 2.20 18.97
C GLN A 5 45.66 1.94 20.11
N LYS A 6 45.44 2.96 20.92
CA LYS A 6 44.29 3.10 21.81
C LYS A 6 43.14 3.65 20.95
N PRO A 7 42.02 2.96 20.76
CA PRO A 7 40.80 3.61 20.29
C PRO A 7 40.22 4.36 21.49
N SER A 8 40.54 5.65 21.58
CA SER A 8 39.90 6.57 22.50
C SER A 8 38.47 6.80 22.08
N ASP A 9 37.58 6.56 23.02
CA ASP A 9 36.21 7.03 23.09
C ASP A 9 35.99 8.40 22.42
N VAL A 10 35.10 8.43 21.44
CA VAL A 10 34.24 9.60 21.20
C VAL A 10 32.81 9.09 21.23
N TYR A 11 32.36 8.79 22.45
CA TYR A 11 30.94 8.81 22.80
C TYR A 11 30.43 10.24 22.63
N GLY A 12 29.91 10.54 21.43
CA GLY A 12 29.03 11.68 21.20
C GLY A 12 27.59 11.23 21.40
N SER A 13 27.00 11.58 22.55
CA SER A 13 25.56 11.73 22.80
C SER A 13 24.60 10.78 22.05
N GLY A 14 24.44 9.56 22.58
CA GLY A 14 23.16 9.06 23.11
C GLY A 14 21.84 9.38 22.39
N ILE A 15 21.77 9.24 21.07
CA ILE A 15 20.52 8.93 20.37
C ILE A 15 20.85 7.76 19.46
N GLU A 16 20.73 6.53 19.96
CA GLU A 16 20.48 5.42 19.04
C GLU A 16 19.25 5.84 18.23
N PRO A 17 19.30 5.85 16.89
CA PRO A 17 18.09 6.13 16.12
C PRO A 17 17.02 5.20 16.68
N GLU A 18 15.85 5.75 17.05
CA GLU A 18 14.73 4.95 17.50
C GLU A 18 14.31 4.05 16.35
N LEU A 19 14.95 2.88 16.25
CA LEU A 19 14.73 1.94 15.19
C LEU A 19 13.33 1.37 15.39
N ASN A 20 12.51 1.44 14.35
CA ASN A 20 11.17 0.86 14.34
C ASN A 20 11.31 -0.67 14.51
N THR A 21 10.80 -1.20 15.62
CA THR A 21 10.97 -2.61 15.98
C THR A 21 9.65 -3.35 15.97
N VAL A 22 9.66 -4.56 15.43
CA VAL A 22 8.56 -5.52 15.56
C VAL A 22 9.00 -6.58 16.56
N ARG A 23 8.27 -6.69 17.67
CA ARG A 23 8.49 -7.75 18.66
C ARG A 23 7.53 -8.89 18.38
N ILE A 24 8.06 -10.07 18.10
CA ILE A 24 7.32 -11.27 17.74
C ILE A 24 7.32 -12.23 18.92
N PHE A 25 6.14 -12.72 19.28
CA PHE A 25 5.91 -13.70 20.33
C PHE A 25 5.29 -14.95 19.71
N GLN A 26 6.10 -16.00 19.62
CA GLN A 26 5.68 -17.29 19.11
C GLN A 26 5.02 -18.08 20.23
N SER A 27 3.89 -18.71 19.91
CA SER A 27 3.17 -19.61 20.82
C SER A 27 3.29 -21.07 20.42
N HIS A 28 3.36 -21.35 19.12
CA HIS A 28 3.51 -22.68 18.57
C HIS A 28 4.43 -22.64 17.35
N ASN A 29 5.13 -23.74 17.09
CA ASN A 29 5.95 -23.92 15.90
C ASN A 29 5.15 -24.38 14.68
N ALA A 30 5.84 -24.57 13.55
CA ALA A 30 5.26 -24.98 12.27
C ALA A 30 4.51 -26.33 12.36
N ALA A 31 4.94 -27.22 13.25
CA ALA A 31 4.27 -28.51 13.51
C ALA A 31 3.03 -28.36 14.42
N GLY A 32 2.70 -27.15 14.88
CA GLY A 32 1.59 -26.89 15.79
C GLY A 32 1.89 -27.27 17.24
N VAL A 33 3.14 -27.56 17.59
CA VAL A 33 3.57 -27.87 18.95
C VAL A 33 3.81 -26.57 19.71
N PRO A 34 3.35 -26.44 20.97
CA PRO A 34 3.62 -25.27 21.79
C PRO A 34 5.13 -25.04 21.93
N GLU A 35 5.59 -23.87 21.49
CA GLU A 35 6.99 -23.46 21.55
C GLU A 35 7.02 -21.95 21.74
N VAL A 36 7.41 -21.52 22.95
CA VAL A 36 7.42 -20.11 23.32
C VAL A 36 8.77 -19.52 22.96
N ALA A 37 8.77 -18.62 21.98
CA ALA A 37 9.98 -17.91 21.56
C ALA A 37 9.67 -16.42 21.37
N GLN A 38 10.68 -15.57 21.60
CA GLN A 38 10.57 -14.12 21.42
C GLN A 38 11.68 -13.64 20.50
N PHE A 39 11.31 -12.82 19.51
CA PHE A 39 12.23 -12.26 18.55
C PHE A 39 11.97 -10.76 18.41
N VAL A 40 13.04 -9.99 18.24
CA VAL A 40 12.94 -8.57 17.88
C VAL A 40 13.54 -8.41 16.50
N THR A 41 12.76 -7.83 15.58
CA THR A 41 13.23 -7.51 14.23
C THR A 41 13.14 -6.01 14.01
N VAL A 42 14.22 -5.43 13.48
CA VAL A 42 14.27 -4.02 13.08
C VAL A 42 13.75 -3.90 11.64
N ILE A 43 12.77 -3.03 11.44
CA ILE A 43 12.31 -2.67 10.09
C ILE A 43 13.23 -1.60 9.55
N HIS A 44 14.03 -1.98 8.55
CA HIS A 44 14.93 -1.07 7.86
C HIS A 44 14.15 -0.32 6.80
N HIS A 45 14.04 1.00 6.97
CA HIS A 45 13.38 1.86 6.02
C HIS A 45 14.24 2.01 4.75
N ARG A 46 13.68 1.70 3.58
CA ARG A 46 14.31 2.00 2.29
C ARG A 46 13.77 3.32 1.78
N THR A 47 14.64 4.25 1.40
CA THR A 47 14.28 5.61 0.93
C THR A 47 13.31 5.65 -0.25
N ALA A 48 13.17 4.55 -1.00
CA ALA A 48 12.24 4.45 -2.12
C ALA A 48 10.80 4.11 -1.73
N ASN A 49 10.55 3.69 -0.48
CA ASN A 49 9.25 3.22 0.00
C ASN A 49 8.76 4.05 1.18
N THR A 50 7.51 3.86 1.61
CA THR A 50 7.02 4.36 2.90
C THR A 50 7.35 3.33 4.00
N LEU A 51 7.60 3.75 5.24
CA LEU A 51 7.89 2.83 6.36
C LEU A 51 6.81 1.74 6.52
N GLY A 52 5.53 2.10 6.39
CA GLY A 52 4.44 1.11 6.41
C GLY A 52 4.47 0.09 5.26
N SER A 53 5.05 0.44 4.11
CA SER A 53 5.21 -0.50 2.99
C SER A 53 6.37 -1.47 3.25
N ASP A 54 7.49 -0.99 3.80
CA ASP A 54 8.62 -1.83 4.20
C ASP A 54 8.23 -2.78 5.35
N ALA A 55 7.47 -2.27 6.34
CA ALA A 55 6.92 -3.09 7.40
C ALA A 55 6.00 -4.18 6.83
N MET A 56 5.11 -3.85 5.90
CA MET A 56 4.23 -4.85 5.28
C MET A 56 4.95 -5.86 4.40
N GLU A 57 6.09 -5.52 3.78
CA GLU A 57 6.93 -6.48 3.06
C GLU A 57 7.42 -7.59 4.01
N PHE A 58 7.84 -7.20 5.22
CA PHE A 58 8.23 -8.14 6.27
C PHE A 58 7.03 -8.90 6.86
N LEU A 59 5.91 -8.22 7.10
CA LEU A 59 4.75 -8.80 7.78
C LEU A 59 3.92 -9.72 6.89
N ARG A 60 3.81 -9.45 5.57
CA ARG A 60 2.92 -10.19 4.66
C ARG A 60 3.12 -11.72 4.70
N PRO A 61 4.35 -12.26 4.69
CA PRO A 61 4.57 -13.71 4.80
C PRO A 61 4.02 -14.33 6.09
N LEU A 62 3.91 -13.55 7.17
CA LEU A 62 3.42 -14.01 8.47
C LEU A 62 1.89 -14.17 8.50
N ASN A 63 1.16 -13.81 7.43
CA ASN A 63 -0.30 -13.84 7.38
C ASN A 63 -0.94 -13.07 8.55
N PRO A 64 -0.60 -11.79 8.75
CA PRO A 64 -0.96 -11.04 9.96
C PRO A 64 -2.46 -10.81 10.04
N SER A 65 -3.05 -10.88 11.24
CA SER A 65 -4.45 -10.54 11.49
C SER A 65 -4.62 -9.58 12.65
N GLN A 66 -5.66 -8.75 12.60
CA GLN A 66 -5.93 -7.75 13.63
C GLN A 66 -6.35 -8.39 14.94
N THR A 67 -5.98 -7.72 16.04
CA THR A 67 -6.54 -7.98 17.36
C THR A 67 -7.36 -6.79 17.84
N LYS A 68 -7.94 -6.89 19.04
CA LYS A 68 -8.65 -5.77 19.67
C LYS A 68 -7.69 -4.67 20.15
N ASP A 69 -6.42 -5.00 20.35
CA ASP A 69 -5.42 -4.09 20.89
C ASP A 69 -4.64 -3.42 19.76
N ALA A 70 -4.59 -2.09 19.78
CA ALA A 70 -3.89 -1.31 18.77
C ALA A 70 -2.38 -1.64 18.76
N GLY A 71 -1.82 -1.84 17.57
CA GLY A 71 -0.42 -2.20 17.38
C GLY A 71 -0.08 -3.65 17.75
N VAL A 72 -1.06 -4.49 18.12
CA VAL A 72 -0.88 -5.92 18.36
C VAL A 72 -1.65 -6.72 17.31
N PHE A 73 -0.97 -7.71 16.73
CA PHE A 73 -1.49 -8.50 15.62
C PHE A 73 -1.23 -9.98 15.87
N LEU A 74 -2.15 -10.84 15.45
CA LEU A 74 -1.92 -12.27 15.38
C LEU A 74 -1.18 -12.60 14.09
N TYR A 75 -0.45 -13.71 14.07
CA TYR A 75 0.15 -14.22 12.85
C TYR A 75 0.02 -15.74 12.78
N ASN A 76 -0.05 -16.25 11.55
CA ASN A 76 -0.18 -17.68 11.27
C ASN A 76 0.65 -18.03 10.02
N ASP A 77 1.93 -18.29 10.25
CA ASP A 77 2.90 -18.61 9.23
C ASP A 77 3.08 -20.14 9.13
N PRO A 78 2.85 -20.76 7.97
CA PRO A 78 3.13 -22.20 7.79
C PRO A 78 4.58 -22.59 8.10
N ALA A 79 5.55 -21.67 7.94
CA ALA A 79 6.96 -21.93 8.15
C ALA A 79 7.43 -21.66 9.59
N ARG A 80 6.84 -20.66 10.27
CA ARG A 80 7.24 -20.24 11.62
C ARG A 80 6.24 -20.60 12.72
N GLY A 81 5.07 -21.10 12.36
CA GLY A 81 3.97 -21.39 13.27
C GLY A 81 3.09 -20.17 13.57
N ARG A 82 2.53 -20.12 14.77
CA ARG A 82 1.51 -19.13 15.15
C ARG A 82 1.86 -18.38 16.42
N GLY A 83 1.40 -17.14 16.50
CA GLY A 83 1.63 -16.29 17.65
C GLY A 83 1.05 -14.90 17.45
N TRP A 84 1.66 -13.93 18.11
CA TRP A 84 1.32 -12.53 17.96
C TRP A 84 2.58 -11.68 17.83
N PHE A 85 2.45 -10.48 17.28
CA PHE A 85 3.52 -9.50 17.24
C PHE A 85 2.99 -8.13 17.64
N ARG A 86 3.89 -7.31 18.19
CA ARG A 86 3.62 -5.93 18.59
C ARG A 86 4.55 -4.99 17.85
N LEU A 87 3.98 -3.92 17.32
CA LEU A 87 4.73 -2.79 16.79
C LEU A 87 5.24 -1.95 17.96
N GLU A 88 6.55 -1.81 18.07
CA GLU A 88 7.23 -0.99 19.08
C GLU A 88 7.98 0.15 18.40
N ARG A 89 7.93 1.34 19.01
CA ARG A 89 8.64 2.54 18.53
C ARG A 89 8.21 3.05 17.14
N PHE A 90 7.05 2.62 16.64
CA PHE A 90 6.44 3.22 15.46
C PHE A 90 5.75 4.53 15.84
N SER A 91 5.79 5.53 14.95
CA SER A 91 4.96 6.72 15.10
C SER A 91 3.46 6.33 15.08
N PRO A 92 2.57 7.09 15.74
CA PRO A 92 1.14 6.79 15.72
C PRO A 92 0.57 6.68 14.30
N TRP A 93 1.01 7.56 13.39
CA TRP A 93 0.62 7.56 11.98
C TRP A 93 1.07 6.29 11.24
N ASP A 94 2.31 5.83 11.47
CA ASP A 94 2.82 4.61 10.84
C ASP A 94 2.12 3.36 11.39
N ALA A 95 1.83 3.33 12.70
CA ALA A 95 1.09 2.24 13.33
C ALA A 95 -0.34 2.14 12.78
N GLU A 96 -1.05 3.26 12.65
CA GLU A 96 -2.36 3.31 12.00
C GLU A 96 -2.27 2.83 10.54
N ARG A 97 -1.26 3.29 9.80
CA ARG A 97 -1.09 2.88 8.40
C ARG A 97 -0.82 1.38 8.27
N ILE A 98 0.00 0.80 9.14
CA ILE A 98 0.24 -0.65 9.15
C ILE A 98 -1.03 -1.40 9.53
N GLN A 99 -1.79 -0.90 10.51
CA GLN A 99 -3.07 -1.47 10.90
C GLN A 99 -4.06 -1.51 9.72
N GLU A 100 -4.17 -0.44 8.94
CA GLU A 100 -4.96 -0.39 7.71
C GLU A 100 -4.50 -1.42 6.68
N LEU A 101 -3.19 -1.53 6.47
CA LEU A 101 -2.61 -2.45 5.49
C LEU A 101 -2.81 -3.92 5.90
N VAL A 102 -2.68 -4.25 7.19
CA VAL A 102 -3.00 -5.58 7.72
C VAL A 102 -4.47 -5.92 7.49
N ARG A 103 -5.38 -4.96 7.76
CA ARG A 103 -6.81 -5.15 7.50
C ARG A 103 -7.10 -5.39 6.03
N MET A 104 -6.45 -4.63 5.15
CA MET A 104 -6.60 -4.81 3.72
C MET A 104 -6.12 -6.21 3.29
N GLU A 105 -5.01 -6.71 3.85
CA GLU A 105 -4.49 -8.05 3.55
C GLU A 105 -5.41 -9.16 4.10
N GLU A 106 -6.08 -8.96 5.24
CA GLU A 106 -7.19 -9.84 5.70
C GLU A 106 -8.33 -9.90 4.70
N ILE A 107 -8.82 -8.74 4.26
CA ILE A 107 -9.92 -8.66 3.29
C ILE A 107 -9.52 -9.33 1.97
N ILE A 108 -8.29 -9.10 1.48
CA ILE A 108 -7.77 -9.71 0.26
C ILE A 108 -7.69 -11.23 0.37
N ARG A 109 -7.34 -11.79 1.53
CA ARG A 109 -7.30 -13.24 1.73
C ARG A 109 -8.67 -13.89 1.61
N VAL A 110 -9.73 -13.20 2.02
CA VAL A 110 -11.11 -13.74 1.97
C VAL A 110 -11.79 -13.45 0.63
N VAL A 111 -11.70 -12.20 0.14
CA VAL A 111 -12.40 -11.74 -1.07
C VAL A 111 -11.64 -12.11 -2.35
N GLY A 112 -10.36 -12.45 -2.22
CA GLY A 112 -9.44 -12.68 -3.33
C GLY A 112 -8.68 -11.42 -3.70
N ARG A 113 -7.65 -11.60 -4.55
CA ARG A 113 -6.79 -10.51 -5.01
C ARG A 113 -7.56 -9.51 -5.86
N GLU A 114 -7.20 -8.23 -5.71
CA GLU A 114 -7.68 -7.15 -6.57
C GLU A 114 -7.30 -7.44 -8.03
N PRO A 115 -8.23 -7.26 -8.99
CA PRO A 115 -7.90 -7.37 -10.39
C PRO A 115 -7.04 -6.16 -10.82
N LEU A 116 -5.88 -6.45 -11.41
CA LEU A 116 -4.87 -5.48 -11.87
C LEU A 116 -4.21 -4.72 -10.70
N ARG A 117 -3.24 -5.34 -10.01
CA ARG A 117 -2.49 -4.62 -8.98
C ARG A 117 -1.68 -3.49 -9.62
N PRO A 118 -1.47 -2.36 -8.94
CA PRO A 118 -0.63 -1.28 -9.47
C PRO A 118 0.78 -1.74 -9.87
N ALA A 119 1.31 -2.79 -9.24
CA ALA A 119 2.58 -3.42 -9.59
C ALA A 119 2.55 -4.23 -10.91
N ASP A 120 1.36 -4.61 -11.39
CA ASP A 120 1.16 -5.37 -12.63
C ASP A 120 1.04 -4.45 -13.86
N LEU A 121 0.99 -3.12 -13.66
CA LEU A 121 0.92 -2.13 -14.73
C LEU A 121 2.34 -1.69 -15.11
N ALA A 122 2.66 -1.67 -16.41
CA ALA A 122 4.00 -1.42 -16.96
C ALA A 122 4.65 -0.07 -16.57
N PHE A 123 3.88 0.87 -16.01
CA PHE A 123 4.35 2.19 -15.53
C PHE A 123 4.28 2.32 -13.98
N GLY A 124 4.15 1.18 -13.28
CA GLY A 124 3.89 1.09 -11.85
C GLY A 124 5.07 1.54 -10.98
N ASN A 125 5.06 2.81 -10.57
CA ASN A 125 5.30 3.24 -9.17
C ASN A 125 5.33 4.76 -9.00
N ALA A 126 5.57 5.55 -10.06
CA ALA A 126 5.83 6.99 -9.88
C ALA A 126 4.59 7.90 -9.95
N MET A 127 3.50 7.48 -10.61
CA MET A 127 2.33 8.34 -10.84
C MET A 127 0.96 7.68 -10.64
N VAL A 128 0.91 6.37 -10.39
CA VAL A 128 -0.37 5.69 -10.15
C VAL A 128 -0.80 6.02 -8.73
N MET A 129 -1.81 6.90 -8.60
CA MET A 129 -2.52 7.07 -7.33
C MET A 129 -2.81 5.68 -6.78
N ARG A 130 -2.22 5.35 -5.64
CA ARG A 130 -2.26 4.02 -5.00
C ARG A 130 -3.63 3.73 -4.36
N THR A 131 -4.68 4.27 -4.96
CA THR A 131 -6.04 4.13 -4.48
C THR A 131 -6.71 2.93 -5.16
N ASN A 132 -7.33 2.09 -4.34
CA ASN A 132 -8.15 0.97 -4.83
C ASN A 132 -9.61 1.39 -5.03
N ASN A 133 -9.91 2.69 -4.95
CA ASN A 133 -11.25 3.23 -5.08
C ASN A 133 -11.61 3.43 -6.57
N PRO A 134 -12.58 2.67 -7.13
CA PRO A 134 -12.97 2.78 -8.53
C PRO A 134 -13.60 4.14 -8.87
N TRP A 135 -14.14 4.87 -7.88
CA TRP A 135 -14.74 6.19 -8.09
C TRP A 135 -13.70 7.25 -8.47
N ILE A 136 -12.47 7.14 -7.97
CA ILE A 136 -11.39 8.04 -8.37
C ILE A 136 -11.03 7.79 -9.84
N MET A 137 -11.01 6.53 -10.30
CA MET A 137 -10.78 6.21 -11.70
C MET A 137 -11.88 6.75 -12.61
N PHE A 138 -13.15 6.63 -12.20
CA PHE A 138 -14.26 7.24 -12.93
C PHE A 138 -14.21 8.77 -12.94
N GLY A 139 -13.77 9.40 -11.84
CA GLY A 139 -13.55 10.84 -11.77
C GLY A 139 -12.46 11.31 -12.74
N ILE A 140 -11.31 10.62 -12.75
CA ILE A 140 -10.22 10.89 -13.70
C ILE A 140 -10.71 10.72 -15.14
N ALA A 141 -11.46 9.65 -15.43
CA ALA A 141 -12.03 9.42 -16.75
C ALA A 141 -13.01 10.52 -17.17
N ALA A 142 -13.87 10.99 -16.26
CA ALA A 142 -14.81 12.07 -16.53
C ALA A 142 -14.08 13.38 -16.86
N VAL A 143 -13.12 13.78 -16.03
CA VAL A 143 -12.32 15.00 -16.24
C VAL A 143 -11.53 14.91 -17.54
N GLY A 144 -10.82 13.80 -17.77
CA GLY A 144 -10.03 13.62 -18.99
C GLY A 144 -10.89 13.64 -20.26
N THR A 145 -12.11 13.07 -20.20
CA THR A 145 -13.06 13.12 -21.31
C THR A 145 -13.53 14.55 -21.58
N LEU A 146 -13.88 15.31 -20.55
CA LEU A 146 -14.29 16.71 -20.70
C LEU A 146 -13.15 17.58 -21.27
N CYS A 147 -11.92 17.41 -20.79
CA CYS A 147 -10.75 18.10 -21.33
C CYS A 147 -10.47 17.71 -22.78
N GLY A 148 -10.56 16.43 -23.12
CA GLY A 148 -10.38 15.94 -24.50
C GLY A 148 -11.42 16.52 -25.45
N LEU A 149 -12.70 16.50 -25.06
CA LEU A 149 -13.78 17.13 -25.83
C LEU A 149 -13.60 18.64 -25.96
N GLY A 150 -13.15 19.32 -24.90
CA GLY A 150 -12.82 20.74 -24.94
C GLY A 150 -11.73 21.06 -25.95
N ILE A 151 -10.64 20.28 -25.98
CA ILE A 151 -9.56 20.44 -26.95
C ILE A 151 -10.06 20.18 -28.38
N LEU A 152 -10.86 19.14 -28.59
CA LEU A 152 -11.44 18.84 -29.90
C LEU A 152 -12.43 19.93 -30.35
N SER A 153 -13.13 20.60 -29.43
CA SER A 153 -14.03 21.71 -29.79
C SER A 153 -13.26 22.93 -30.34
N SER A 154 -12.00 23.11 -29.95
CA SER A 154 -11.12 24.19 -30.43
C SER A 154 -10.56 23.96 -31.84
N ILE A 155 -10.83 22.81 -32.46
CA ILE A 155 -10.35 22.47 -33.81
C ILE A 155 -10.77 23.53 -34.85
N LEU A 156 -11.97 24.09 -34.70
CA LEU A 156 -12.47 25.13 -35.62
C LEU A 156 -11.71 26.46 -35.52
N ALA A 157 -10.96 26.67 -34.43
CA ALA A 157 -10.13 27.84 -34.21
C ALA A 157 -8.67 27.64 -34.63
N ALA A 158 -8.30 26.44 -35.12
CA ALA A 158 -6.93 26.13 -35.51
C ALA A 158 -6.45 27.03 -36.66
N SER A 159 -5.29 27.66 -36.48
CA SER A 159 -4.74 28.64 -37.42
C SER A 159 -3.90 28.00 -38.54
N ASN A 160 -3.42 26.77 -38.32
CA ASN A 160 -2.56 26.05 -39.24
C ASN A 160 -2.69 24.52 -39.09
N LEU A 161 -2.17 23.78 -40.07
CA LEU A 161 -2.28 22.32 -40.13
C LEU A 161 -1.56 21.60 -38.98
N VAL A 162 -0.44 22.14 -38.49
CA VAL A 162 0.33 21.53 -37.40
C VAL A 162 -0.46 21.61 -36.08
N GLU A 163 -1.02 22.79 -35.80
CA GLU A 163 -1.90 23.02 -34.65
C GLU A 163 -3.14 22.12 -34.71
N LEU A 164 -3.77 22.01 -35.88
CA LEU A 164 -4.91 21.12 -36.09
C LEU A 164 -4.57 19.66 -35.75
N ILE A 165 -3.45 19.14 -36.26
CA ILE A 165 -3.00 17.78 -36.00
C ILE A 165 -2.69 17.59 -34.51
N ALA A 166 -2.03 18.57 -33.87
CA ALA A 166 -1.71 18.51 -32.45
C ALA A 166 -2.98 18.47 -31.57
N LEU A 167 -3.96 19.33 -31.84
CA LEU A 167 -5.24 19.37 -31.11
C LEU A 167 -6.00 18.04 -31.25
N VAL A 168 -6.08 17.52 -32.47
CA VAL A 168 -6.71 16.21 -32.72
C VAL A 168 -5.98 15.10 -31.99
N ALA A 169 -4.65 15.02 -32.11
CA ALA A 169 -3.85 13.98 -31.48
C ALA A 169 -3.99 14.02 -29.96
N VAL A 170 -3.82 15.19 -29.34
CA VAL A 170 -3.93 15.34 -27.87
C VAL A 170 -5.35 15.06 -27.39
N GLY A 171 -6.37 15.60 -28.07
CA GLY A 171 -7.77 15.39 -27.71
C GLY A 171 -8.17 13.91 -27.76
N VAL A 172 -7.80 13.21 -28.84
CA VAL A 172 -8.05 11.77 -29.00
C VAL A 172 -7.28 10.97 -27.94
N LEU A 173 -6.00 11.27 -27.71
CA LEU A 173 -5.19 10.57 -26.70
C LEU A 173 -5.79 10.71 -25.29
N LEU A 174 -6.30 11.88 -24.93
CA LEU A 174 -6.96 12.10 -23.63
C LEU A 174 -8.25 11.29 -23.49
N ILE A 175 -9.06 11.22 -24.55
CA ILE A 175 -10.29 10.40 -24.54
C ILE A 175 -9.92 8.92 -24.42
N LEU A 176 -8.93 8.44 -25.16
CA LEU A 176 -8.47 7.05 -25.07
C LEU A 176 -7.92 6.71 -23.68
N ALA A 177 -7.12 7.59 -23.09
CA ALA A 177 -6.62 7.44 -21.72
C ALA A 177 -7.77 7.41 -20.70
N SER A 178 -8.80 8.24 -20.90
CA SER A 178 -9.99 8.29 -20.05
C SER A 178 -10.82 7.01 -20.15
N ILE A 179 -11.01 6.47 -21.35
CA ILE A 179 -11.68 5.18 -21.57
C ILE A 179 -10.90 4.07 -20.87
N ALA A 180 -9.57 4.04 -21.00
CA ALA A 180 -8.74 3.07 -20.31
C ALA A 180 -8.91 3.15 -18.78
N ALA A 181 -8.90 4.36 -18.21
CA ALA A 181 -9.15 4.56 -16.78
C ALA A 181 -10.54 4.08 -16.35
N ALA A 182 -11.58 4.36 -17.13
CA ALA A 182 -12.95 3.90 -16.86
C ALA A 182 -13.06 2.37 -16.92
N VAL A 183 -12.41 1.72 -17.89
CA VAL A 183 -12.36 0.25 -18.00
C VAL A 183 -11.68 -0.36 -16.78
N VAL A 184 -10.54 0.17 -16.35
CA VAL A 184 -9.86 -0.29 -15.12
C VAL A 184 -10.76 -0.11 -13.89
N GLY A 185 -11.44 1.03 -13.76
CA GLY A 185 -12.40 1.28 -12.69
C GLY A 185 -13.57 0.28 -12.70
N ALA A 186 -14.13 -0.02 -13.89
CA ALA A 186 -15.21 -0.98 -14.07
C ALA A 186 -14.80 -2.41 -13.71
N ILE A 187 -13.59 -2.84 -14.08
CA ILE A 187 -13.04 -4.17 -13.73
C ILE A 187 -12.85 -4.30 -12.21
N ARG A 188 -12.43 -3.23 -11.54
CA ARG A 188 -12.21 -3.21 -10.08
C ARG A 188 -13.50 -3.12 -9.26
N LEU A 189 -14.57 -2.55 -9.82
CA LEU A 189 -15.82 -2.28 -9.10
C LEU A 189 -16.44 -3.51 -8.43
N PRO A 190 -16.55 -4.71 -9.06
CA PRO A 190 -17.08 -5.90 -8.40
C PRO A 190 -16.24 -6.37 -7.21
N TRP A 191 -14.90 -6.28 -7.33
CA TRP A 191 -14.01 -6.60 -6.22
C TRP A 191 -14.19 -5.61 -5.07
N TRP A 192 -14.19 -4.31 -5.37
CA TRP A 192 -14.35 -3.25 -4.37
C TRP A 192 -15.68 -3.38 -3.62
N ARG A 193 -16.78 -3.71 -4.31
CA ARG A 193 -18.08 -3.96 -3.66
C ARG A 193 -18.03 -5.14 -2.70
N ARG A 194 -17.41 -6.26 -3.09
CA ARG A 194 -17.25 -7.43 -2.22
C ARG A 194 -16.34 -7.14 -1.02
N ALA A 195 -15.22 -6.45 -1.25
CA ALA A 195 -14.29 -6.02 -0.20
C ALA A 195 -14.98 -5.12 0.83
N ARG A 196 -15.75 -4.13 0.36
CA ARG A 196 -16.51 -3.22 1.23
C ARG A 196 -17.64 -3.94 1.99
N HIS A 197 -18.33 -4.87 1.35
CA HIS A 197 -19.35 -5.69 2.03
C HIS A 197 -18.73 -6.49 3.18
N HIS A 198 -17.64 -7.20 2.88
CA HIS A 198 -16.93 -8.01 3.87
C HIS A 198 -16.39 -7.15 5.03
N ALA A 199 -15.80 -6.00 4.72
CA ALA A 199 -15.32 -5.07 5.74
C ALA A 199 -16.44 -4.51 6.64
N ARG A 200 -17.67 -4.40 6.14
CA ARG A 200 -18.85 -4.01 6.93
C ARG A 200 -19.34 -5.15 7.83
N GLU A 201 -19.37 -6.37 7.31
CA GLU A 201 -19.79 -7.56 8.07
C GLU A 201 -18.88 -7.86 9.25
N GLN A 202 -17.57 -7.68 9.09
CA GLN A 202 -16.59 -7.90 10.17
C GLN A 202 -16.59 -6.82 11.25
N GLY A 203 -17.26 -5.69 11.02
CA GLY A 203 -17.21 -4.53 11.92
C GLY A 203 -15.86 -3.81 11.94
N GLY A 204 -15.76 -2.70 12.68
CA GLY A 204 -14.55 -1.88 12.80
C GLY A 204 -14.40 -0.77 11.75
N THR A 205 -13.27 -0.05 11.79
CA THR A 205 -12.95 1.09 10.91
C THR A 205 -12.77 0.73 9.44
N MET A 206 -13.56 1.29 8.54
CA MET A 206 -13.43 1.04 7.10
C MET A 206 -12.05 1.52 6.60
N PRO A 207 -11.26 0.68 5.89
CA PRO A 207 -10.03 1.15 5.28
C PRO A 207 -10.31 2.32 4.32
N PRO A 208 -9.47 3.38 4.28
CA PRO A 208 -9.69 4.54 3.42
C PRO A 208 -9.86 4.19 1.93
N ASP A 209 -9.18 3.15 1.46
CA ASP A 209 -9.29 2.67 0.07
C ASP A 209 -10.68 2.07 -0.26
N LEU A 210 -11.45 1.69 0.76
CA LEU A 210 -12.81 1.15 0.63
C LEU A 210 -13.90 2.14 1.04
N THR A 211 -13.54 3.30 1.60
CA THR A 211 -14.49 4.39 1.82
C THR A 211 -14.94 4.98 0.49
N GLY A 212 -16.25 5.20 0.36
CA GLY A 212 -16.76 6.06 -0.71
C GLY A 212 -16.42 7.50 -0.38
N LEU A 213 -16.32 8.35 -1.40
CA LEU A 213 -16.41 9.80 -1.21
C LEU A 213 -17.72 10.15 -0.49
#